data_AF-A0A959RVS2-F1
#
_entry.id   AF-A0A959RVS2-F1
#
_cell.length_a   1.000
_cell.length_b   1.000
_cell.length_c   1.000
_cell.angle_alpha   90.00
_cell.angle_beta   90.00
_cell.angle_gamma   90.00
#
_symmetry.space_group_name_H-M   'P 1'
#
loop_
_entity.id
_entity.type
_entity.pdbx_description
1 polymer ?
#
loop_
_entity_poly.entity_id
_entity_poly.type
_entity_poly.pdbx_seq_one_letter_code
_entity_poly.pdbx_strand_id
1 'polypeptide(L)' 'MKILIANPGSTSYKCKLYDSADMKVLFKATVERIGDSEGIYTYSFDNEKSIQVNQKISDYFEAVNLTITSIKE' A
#
# COMPACT_ATOMS: atom_id res chain seq x y z
N MET A 1 -16.97 -9.81 2.96
CA MET A 1 -16.69 -8.74 1.97
C MET A 1 -15.28 -8.22 2.26
N LYS A 2 -14.53 -7.75 1.27
CA LYS A 2 -13.20 -7.17 1.51
C LYS A 2 -13.27 -5.65 1.37
N ILE A 3 -12.71 -4.92 2.33
CA ILE A 3 -12.72 -3.45 2.34
C ILE A 3 -11.29 -2.94 2.34
N LEU A 4 -10.90 -2.19 1.31
CA LEU A 4 -9.63 -1.46 1.30
C LEU A 4 -9.87 -0.06 1.86
N ILE A 5 -9.22 0.27 2.98
CA ILE A 5 -9.26 1.60 3.57
C ILE A 5 -7.96 2.31 3.22
N ALA A 6 -8.07 3.46 2.57
CA ALA A 6 -6.96 4.30 2.15
C ALA A 6 -6.90 5.60 2.97
N ASN A 7 -5.67 6.03 3.27
CA ASN A 7 -5.36 7.30 3.91
C ASN A 7 -4.27 8.02 3.07
N PRO A 8 -4.65 8.86 2.11
CA PRO A 8 -3.72 9.72 1.39
C PRO A 8 -3.29 10.91 2.26
N GLY A 9 -1.99 11.17 2.33
CA GLY A 9 -1.38 12.34 2.95
C GLY A 9 -1.00 13.41 1.92
N SER A 10 -0.03 14.27 2.24
CA SER A 10 0.53 15.22 1.26
C SER A 10 1.44 14.51 0.25
N THR A 11 2.36 13.67 0.71
CA THR A 11 3.33 12.92 -0.11
C THR A 11 3.41 11.44 0.27
N SER A 12 2.33 10.89 0.83
CA SER A 12 2.27 9.49 1.24
C SER A 12 0.88 8.89 1.03
N TYR A 13 0.82 7.58 0.88
CA TYR A 13 -0.43 6.83 0.76
C TYR A 13 -0.33 5.58 1.63
N LYS A 14 -1.19 5.47 2.63
CA LYS A 14 -1.28 4.29 3.51
C LYS A 14 -2.58 3.57 3.25
N CYS A 15 -2.55 2.25 3.18
CA CYS A 15 -3.79 1.48 3.08
C CYS A 15 -3.72 0.14 3.81
N LYS A 16 -4.91 -0.38 4.12
CA LYS A 16 -5.10 -1.71 4.70
C LYS A 16 -6.32 -2.36 4.06
N LEU A 17 -6.17 -3.61 3.65
CA LEU A 17 -7.26 -4.47 3.20
C LEU A 17 -7.77 -5.26 4.40
N TYR A 18 -9.07 -5.18 4.66
CA TYR A 18 -9.72 -5.87 5.75
C TYR A 18 -10.66 -6.95 5.24
N ASP A 19 -10.73 -8.08 5.95
CA ASP A 19 -11.94 -8.89 5.93
C ASP A 19 -13.00 -8.20 6.80
N SER A 20 -14.15 -7.87 6.21
CA SER A 20 -15.22 -7.17 6.92
C SER A 20 -15.95 -8.05 7.94
N ALA A 21 -15.74 -9.37 7.93
CA ALA A 21 -16.41 -10.28 8.86
C ALA A 21 -15.88 -10.15 10.29
N ASP A 22 -14.57 -9.95 10.44
CA ASP A 22 -13.85 -9.92 11.72
C ASP A 22 -12.89 -8.72 11.85
N MET A 23 -12.87 -7.83 10.85
CA MET A 23 -11.94 -6.70 10.76
C MET A 23 -10.46 -7.11 10.81
N LYS A 24 -10.16 -8.34 10.39
CA LYS A 24 -8.79 -8.82 10.24
C LYS A 24 -8.10 -8.11 9.07
N VAL A 25 -6.86 -7.67 9.29
CA VAL A 25 -6.01 -7.09 8.24
C VAL A 25 -5.45 -8.22 7.38
N LEU A 26 -5.82 -8.25 6.10
CA LEU A 26 -5.32 -9.22 5.13
C LEU A 26 -4.05 -8.73 4.42
N PHE A 27 -3.95 -7.41 4.25
CA PHE A 27 -2.83 -6.75 3.57
C PHE A 27 -2.69 -5.33 4.09
N LYS A 28 -1.46 -4.82 4.13
CA LYS A 28 -1.17 -3.40 4.40
C LYS A 28 -0.09 -2.91 3.47
N ALA A 29 -0.21 -1.67 3.04
CA ALA A 29 0.84 -0.99 2.28
C ALA A 29 1.02 0.45 2.74
N THR A 30 2.23 0.95 2.54
CA THR A 30 2.63 2.33 2.74
C THR A 30 3.51 2.74 1.58
N VAL A 31 3.11 3.82 0.93
CA VAL A 31 3.87 4.51 -0.11
C VAL A 31 4.32 5.85 0.47
N GLU A 32 5.62 6.13 0.39
CA GLU A 32 6.23 7.34 0.92
C GLU A 32 7.02 8.05 -0.18
N ARG A 33 7.20 9.37 -0.01
CA ARG A 33 7.92 10.23 -0.95
C ARG A 33 7.33 10.19 -2.37
N ILE A 34 6.00 10.21 -2.47
CA ILE A 34 5.29 10.34 -3.75
C ILE A 34 5.68 11.68 -4.39
N GLY A 35 6.10 11.66 -5.66
CA GLY A 35 6.64 12.78 -6.40
C GLY A 35 8.16 12.93 -6.32
N ASP A 36 8.85 12.10 -5.51
CA ASP A 36 10.31 12.06 -5.39
C ASP A 36 10.91 10.95 -6.29
N SER A 37 12.17 11.10 -6.67
CA SER A 37 12.97 10.06 -7.34
C SER A 37 13.23 8.84 -6.46
N GLU A 38 13.21 9.00 -5.13
CA GLU A 38 13.52 7.97 -4.15
C GLU A 38 12.26 7.54 -3.37
N GLY A 39 11.16 7.28 -4.08
CA GLY A 39 9.95 6.72 -3.52
C GLY A 39 10.20 5.42 -2.77
N ILE A 40 9.41 5.18 -1.71
CA ILE A 40 9.51 3.98 -0.88
C ILE A 40 8.15 3.31 -0.88
N TYR A 41 8.12 2.04 -1.26
CA TYR A 41 6.94 1.20 -1.17
C TYR A 41 7.19 0.06 -0.19
N THR A 42 6.38 -0.01 0.85
CA THR A 42 6.42 -1.09 1.85
C THR A 42 5.08 -1.78 1.90
N TYR A 43 5.05 -3.11 1.81
CA TYR A 43 3.82 -3.89 1.95
C TYR A 43 4.05 -5.22 2.68
N SER A 44 2.96 -5.82 3.16
CA SER A 44 2.96 -7.16 3.76
C SER A 44 1.55 -7.74 3.76
N PHE A 45 1.45 -9.06 3.60
CA PHE A 45 0.24 -9.82 3.90
C PHE A 45 0.17 -10.24 5.37
N ASP A 46 -0.98 -10.75 5.78
CA ASP A 46 -1.19 -11.30 7.12
C ASP A 46 -0.16 -12.39 7.45
N ASN A 47 0.52 -12.25 8.59
CA ASN A 47 1.60 -13.13 9.06
C ASN A 47 2.84 -13.24 8.15
N GLU A 48 2.99 -12.36 7.16
CA GLU A 48 4.17 -12.32 6.30
C GLU A 48 5.13 -11.18 6.68
N LYS A 49 6.41 -11.35 6.31
CA LYS A 49 7.42 -10.31 6.50
C LYS A 49 7.12 -9.13 5.57
N SER A 50 7.42 -7.93 6.05
CA SER A 50 7.33 -6.73 5.22
C SER A 50 8.39 -6.74 4.13
N ILE A 51 7.94 -6.46 2.90
CA ILE A 51 8.79 -6.23 1.74
C ILE A 51 8.87 -4.71 1.54
N GLN A 52 10.08 -4.20 1.34
CA GLN A 52 10.34 -2.81 1.01
C GLN A 52 11.04 -2.74 -0.34
N VAL A 53 10.53 -1.87 -1.21
CA VAL A 53 11.07 -1.59 -2.55
C VAL A 53 11.29 -0.09 -2.67
N ASN A 54 12.51 0.31 -3.01
CA ASN A 54 12.83 1.69 -3.31
C ASN A 54 12.74 1.89 -4.83
N GLN A 55 11.86 2.77 -5.27
CA GLN A 55 11.65 3.08 -6.68
C GLN A 55 11.01 4.46 -6.82
N LYS A 56 11.17 5.10 -7.97
CA LYS A 56 10.45 6.32 -8.28
C LYS A 56 8.93 6.07 -8.27
N ILE A 57 8.17 6.95 -7.61
CA ILE A 57 6.71 6.91 -7.60
C ILE A 57 6.22 8.33 -7.87
N SER A 58 5.78 8.58 -9.09
CA SER A 58 5.60 9.92 -9.64
C SER A 58 4.36 10.62 -9.10
N ASP A 59 3.28 9.86 -8.85
CA ASP A 59 2.00 10.39 -8.41
C ASP A 59 1.17 9.36 -7.62
N TYR A 60 -0.03 9.79 -7.21
CA TYR A 60 -0.97 8.93 -6.49
C TYR A 60 -1.59 7.83 -7.35
N PHE A 61 -1.67 8.03 -8.67
CA PHE A 61 -2.17 6.99 -9.56
C PHE A 61 -1.21 5.80 -9.59
N GLU A 62 0.09 6.07 -9.71
CA GLU A 62 1.15 5.07 -9.62
C GLU A 62 1.15 4.41 -8.22
N ALA A 63 1.04 5.19 -7.14
CA ALA A 63 0.99 4.67 -5.77
C ALA A 63 -0.18 3.69 -5.53
N VAL A 64 -1.38 4.02 -6.02
CA VAL A 64 -2.57 3.17 -5.89
C VAL A 64 -2.43 1.93 -6.77
N ASN A 65 -1.98 2.05 -8.02
CA ASN A 65 -1.80 0.90 -8.90
C ASN A 65 -0.76 -0.09 -8.38
N LEU A 66 0.32 0.42 -7.81
CA LEU A 66 1.35 -0.41 -7.18
C LEU A 66 0.74 -1.26 -6.06
N THR A 67 -0.07 -0.62 -5.21
CA THR A 67 -0.81 -1.27 -4.13
C THR A 67 -1.76 -2.35 -4.65
N ILE A 68 -2.59 -2.03 -5.66
CA ILE A 68 -3.58 -2.97 -6.21
C ILE A 68 -2.90 -4.14 -6.92
N THR A 69 -1.76 -3.90 -7.57
CA THR A 69 -0.97 -4.95 -8.23
C THR A 69 -0.45 -5.94 -7.19
N SER A 70 0.15 -5.45 -6.10
CA SER A 70 0.65 -6.34 -5.03
C SER A 70 -0.45 -7.15 -4.33
N ILE A 71 -1.71 -6.72 -4.35
CA ILE A 71 -2.83 -7.49 -3.78
C ILE A 71 -3.24 -8.67 -4.68
N LYS A 72 -2.94 -8.60 -5.99
CA LYS A 72 -3.36 -9.60 -6.99
C LYS A 72 -2.34 -10.73 -7.20
N GLU A 73 -1.11 -10.54 -6.74
CA GLU A 73 -0.05 -11.57 -6.71
C GLU A 73 -0.33 -12.58 -5.58
#